data_AF-A0A6I6LSI6-F1
#
_entry.id   AF-A0A6I6LSI6-F1
#
_cell.length_a   1.000
_cell.length_b   1.000
_cell.length_c   1.000
_cell.angle_alpha   90.00
_cell.angle_beta   90.00
_cell.angle_gamma   90.00
#
_symmetry.space_group_name_H-M   'P 1'
#
loop_
_entity.id
_entity.type
_entity.pdbx_description
1 polymer ?
#
loop_
_entity_poly.entity_id
_entity_poly.type
_entity_poly.pdbx_seq_one_letter_code
_entity_poly.pdbx_strand_id
1 'polypeptide(L)'
;MPHLSLIGILLGAMTATTLAGCVAYAEGPYERDRHSHRDHGYEVPKGHLPPPGECRIWYPDRAPGQQPPPGNCRELRRHVPYGATLIRG
;
A
#
# COMPACT_ATOMS: atom_id res chain seq x y z
N MET A 1 21.66 52.42 36.99
CA MET A 1 21.30 51.77 38.28
C MET A 1 20.75 52.89 39.16
N PRO A 2 19.53 52.91 39.74
CA PRO A 2 18.56 51.82 40.03
C PRO A 2 17.05 52.16 39.73
N HIS A 3 16.27 51.28 39.07
CA HIS A 3 14.78 51.42 39.10
C HIS A 3 13.97 50.15 38.76
N LEU A 4 14.63 49.03 38.48
CA LEU A 4 13.96 47.82 37.95
C LEU A 4 13.53 46.82 39.05
N SER A 5 13.39 47.27 40.30
CA SER A 5 12.93 46.43 41.42
C SER A 5 11.42 46.51 41.70
N LEU A 6 10.62 47.20 40.87
CA LEU A 6 9.18 47.38 41.13
C LEU A 6 8.23 46.89 40.03
N ILE A 7 8.75 46.31 38.93
CA ILE A 7 7.90 45.67 37.89
C ILE A 7 7.74 44.16 38.16
N GLY A 8 8.21 43.66 39.31
CA GLY A 8 8.06 42.26 39.72
C GLY A 8 6.72 41.91 40.38
N ILE A 9 5.82 42.87 40.60
CA ILE A 9 4.61 42.69 41.42
C ILE A 9 3.37 43.32 40.74
N LEU A 10 3.16 43.02 39.45
CA LEU A 10 1.80 42.99 38.89
C LEU A 10 1.39 41.53 38.79
N LEU A 11 0.94 41.03 39.95
CA LEU A 11 -0.01 39.92 40.07
C LEU A 11 -0.98 39.98 38.89
N GLY A 12 -1.06 38.96 38.05
CA GLY A 12 -1.75 37.73 38.41
C GLY A 12 -3.12 37.74 37.73
N ALA A 13 -3.49 36.61 37.13
CA ALA A 13 -4.83 36.31 36.63
C ALA A 13 -5.29 37.04 35.36
N MET A 14 -4.73 36.66 34.21
CA MET A 14 -5.59 36.29 33.09
C MET A 14 -5.14 34.93 32.58
N THR A 15 -5.77 33.90 33.14
CA THR A 15 -5.86 32.55 32.61
C THR A 15 -6.30 32.61 31.15
N ALA A 16 -5.37 32.69 30.21
CA ALA A 16 -5.63 32.39 28.81
C ALA A 16 -5.59 30.87 28.66
N THR A 17 -6.65 30.25 29.18
CA THR A 17 -6.99 28.85 29.03
C THR A 17 -7.03 28.50 27.54
N THR A 18 -6.33 27.43 27.22
CA THR A 18 -6.54 26.53 26.07
C THR A 18 -6.50 27.13 24.66
N LEU A 19 -5.31 27.08 24.06
CA LEU A 19 -5.18 26.51 22.71
C LEU A 19 -4.05 25.47 22.73
N ALA A 20 -4.16 24.47 23.61
CA ALA A 20 -3.61 23.15 23.31
C ALA A 20 -4.52 22.54 22.23
N GLY A 21 -4.45 23.09 21.02
CA GLY A 21 -5.07 22.49 19.86
C GLY A 21 -4.31 21.20 19.57
N CYS A 22 -5.01 20.06 19.59
CA CYS A 22 -4.46 18.86 18.99
C CYS A 22 -4.36 19.11 17.48
N VAL A 23 -3.14 19.28 16.97
CA VAL A 23 -2.92 19.14 15.53
C VAL A 23 -3.16 17.68 15.20
N ALA A 24 -4.24 17.41 14.45
CA ALA A 24 -4.35 16.18 13.69
C ALA A 24 -3.53 16.39 12.41
N TYR A 25 -2.33 15.80 12.35
CA TYR A 25 -1.69 15.58 11.07
C TYR A 25 -2.56 14.56 10.35
N ALA A 26 -3.17 14.94 9.22
CA ALA A 26 -3.73 13.94 8.32
C ALA A 26 -2.54 13.08 7.88
N GLU A 27 -2.50 11.87 8.42
CA GLU A 27 -1.63 10.81 7.95
C GLU A 27 -1.79 10.78 6.44
N GLY A 28 -0.65 10.76 5.74
CA GLY A 28 -0.56 10.98 4.30
C GLY A 28 -1.51 10.09 3.50
N PRO A 29 -1.63 10.32 2.18
CA PRO A 29 -2.51 9.51 1.34
C PRO A 29 -2.22 8.05 1.68
N TYR A 30 -3.27 7.32 2.08
CA TYR A 30 -3.21 5.88 2.17
C TYR A 30 -2.65 5.43 0.81
N GLU A 31 -1.36 5.12 0.76
CA GLU A 31 -0.85 4.34 -0.34
C GLU A 31 -1.64 3.06 -0.18
N ARG A 32 -2.66 2.91 -1.01
CA ARG A 32 -3.35 1.64 -1.17
C ARG A 32 -2.24 0.72 -1.59
N ASP A 33 -1.63 0.06 -0.61
CA ASP A 33 -0.64 -0.97 -0.84
C ASP A 33 -1.33 -1.95 -1.78
N ARG A 34 -0.94 -1.87 -3.06
CA ARG A 34 -1.26 -2.88 -4.04
C ARG A 34 -0.39 -4.08 -3.67
N HIS A 35 -0.70 -4.71 -2.54
CA HIS A 35 -0.24 -6.03 -2.16
C HIS A 35 -0.81 -7.04 -3.16
N SER A 36 -0.27 -7.08 -4.37
CA SER A 36 -0.43 -8.22 -5.28
C SER A 36 0.59 -8.22 -6.42
N HIS A 37 1.83 -7.84 -6.17
CA HIS A 37 2.94 -8.46 -6.89
C HIS A 37 3.70 -9.28 -5.85
N ARG A 38 3.19 -10.49 -5.59
CA ARG A 38 4.08 -11.54 -5.09
C ARG A 38 5.15 -11.66 -6.15
N ASP A 39 6.35 -11.21 -5.81
CA ASP A 39 7.56 -11.45 -6.57
C ASP A 39 7.85 -12.95 -6.49
N HIS A 40 7.06 -13.73 -7.22
CA HIS A 40 7.51 -15.01 -7.69
C HIS A 40 8.63 -14.65 -8.65
N GLY A 41 9.89 -15.01 -8.35
CA GLY A 41 11.11 -14.50 -9.00
C GLY A 41 11.28 -14.77 -10.50
N TYR A 42 10.20 -14.67 -11.27
CA TYR A 42 10.08 -14.65 -12.71
C TYR A 42 9.14 -13.49 -13.09
N GLU A 43 9.59 -12.67 -14.03
CA GLU A 43 8.78 -11.55 -14.53
C GLU A 43 7.83 -12.04 -15.63
N VAL A 44 6.52 -11.81 -15.47
CA VAL A 44 5.54 -12.05 -16.54
C VAL A 44 5.54 -10.82 -17.46
N PRO A 45 5.89 -10.95 -18.76
CA PRO A 45 5.86 -9.81 -19.66
C PRO A 45 4.45 -9.23 -19.75
N LYS A 46 4.32 -7.89 -19.70
CA LYS A 46 3.00 -7.20 -19.61
C LYS A 46 2.00 -7.63 -20.68
N GLY A 47 2.44 -7.92 -21.91
CA GLY A 47 1.59 -8.40 -23.01
C GLY A 47 1.10 -9.84 -22.89
N HIS A 48 1.55 -10.59 -21.87
CA HIS A 48 1.18 -11.99 -21.64
C HIS A 48 0.31 -12.20 -20.40
N LEU A 49 -0.08 -11.11 -19.74
CA LEU A 49 -1.09 -11.14 -18.69
C LEU A 49 -2.44 -11.58 -19.31
N PRO A 50 -3.25 -12.37 -18.59
CA PRO A 50 -4.62 -12.63 -19.00
C PRO A 50 -5.44 -11.32 -19.05
N PRO A 51 -6.54 -11.27 -19.81
CA PRO A 51 -7.40 -10.09 -19.85
C PRO A 51 -8.06 -9.85 -18.47
N PRO A 52 -8.54 -8.62 -18.20
CA PRO A 52 -9.17 -8.28 -16.93
C PRO A 52 -10.31 -9.23 -16.57
N GLY A 53 -10.27 -9.77 -15.34
CA GLY A 53 -11.29 -10.70 -14.84
C GLY A 53 -11.02 -12.18 -15.11
N GLU A 54 -10.04 -12.49 -15.95
CA GLU A 54 -9.55 -13.86 -16.17
C GLU A 54 -8.31 -14.17 -15.35
N CYS A 55 -8.03 -15.46 -15.21
CA CYS A 55 -6.81 -15.95 -14.61
C CYS A 55 -6.06 -16.85 -15.60
N ARG A 56 -4.76 -17.04 -15.36
CA ARG A 56 -3.91 -17.92 -16.16
C ARG A 56 -2.96 -18.66 -15.24
N ILE A 57 -2.73 -19.95 -15.49
CA ILE A 57 -1.65 -20.69 -14.82
C ILE A 57 -0.35 -20.37 -15.55
N TRP A 58 0.64 -19.86 -14.81
CA TRP A 58 1.95 -19.48 -15.31
C TRP A 58 3.01 -20.47 -14.85
N TYR A 59 3.77 -21.01 -15.81
CA TYR A 59 4.88 -21.92 -15.58
C TYR A 59 6.20 -21.18 -15.80
N PRO A 60 7.05 -21.01 -14.78
CA PRO A 60 8.30 -20.24 -14.90
C PRO A 60 9.30 -20.80 -15.91
N ASP A 61 9.23 -22.12 -16.15
CA ASP A 61 10.08 -22.90 -17.04
C ASP A 61 9.60 -22.93 -18.50
N ARG A 62 8.47 -22.28 -18.82
CA ARG A 62 7.92 -22.22 -20.19
C ARG A 62 8.08 -20.85 -20.82
N ALA A 63 8.43 -20.84 -22.10
CA ALA A 63 8.44 -19.62 -22.89
C ALA A 63 7.04 -18.96 -22.90
N PRO A 64 6.93 -17.62 -22.96
CA PRO A 64 5.64 -16.91 -22.86
C PRO A 64 4.57 -17.36 -23.87
N GLY A 65 4.97 -17.72 -25.10
CA GLY A 65 4.07 -18.23 -26.15
C GLY A 65 3.63 -19.70 -25.98
N GLN A 66 4.24 -20.44 -25.05
CA GLN A 66 3.91 -21.84 -24.75
C GLN A 66 3.08 -22.00 -23.47
N GLN A 67 2.75 -20.88 -22.84
CA GLN A 67 1.92 -20.85 -21.65
C GLN A 67 0.48 -21.25 -22.02
N PRO A 68 -0.26 -21.97 -21.16
CA PRO A 68 -1.65 -22.33 -21.41
C PRO A 68 -2.52 -21.07 -21.58
N PRO A 69 -3.69 -21.17 -22.22
CA PRO A 69 -4.58 -20.03 -22.37
C PRO A 69 -5.10 -19.53 -21.00
N PRO A 70 -5.53 -18.27 -20.92
CA PRO A 70 -6.37 -17.78 -19.83
C PRO A 70 -7.67 -18.58 -19.66
N GLY A 71 -8.32 -18.42 -18.51
CA GLY A 71 -9.61 -19.04 -18.23
C GLY A 71 -10.24 -18.59 -16.91
N ASN A 72 -11.28 -19.33 -16.49
CA ASN A 72 -12.05 -19.00 -15.31
C ASN A 72 -11.21 -19.10 -14.02
N CYS A 73 -11.12 -18.00 -13.27
CA CYS A 73 -10.35 -17.96 -12.02
C CYS A 73 -10.78 -18.98 -10.96
N ARG A 74 -12.09 -19.27 -10.85
CA ARG A 74 -12.61 -20.18 -9.82
C ARG A 74 -12.20 -21.63 -10.12
N GLU A 75 -12.18 -21.98 -11.40
CA GLU A 75 -11.76 -23.29 -11.87
C GLU A 75 -10.24 -23.42 -11.77
N LEU A 76 -9.48 -22.49 -12.36
CA LEU A 76 -8.02 -22.59 -12.42
C LEU A 76 -7.36 -22.61 -11.04
N ARG A 77 -7.91 -21.90 -10.05
CA ARG A 77 -7.39 -21.91 -8.67
C ARG A 77 -7.34 -23.31 -8.04
N ARG A 78 -8.19 -24.24 -8.50
CA ARG A 78 -8.21 -25.63 -8.00
C ARG A 78 -7.21 -26.54 -8.70
N HIS A 79 -6.61 -26.09 -9.80
CA HIS A 79 -5.81 -26.91 -10.71
C HIS A 79 -4.38 -26.38 -10.88
N VAL A 80 -3.92 -25.46 -10.02
CA VAL A 80 -2.56 -24.92 -10.08
C VAL A 80 -1.56 -26.02 -9.67
N PRO A 81 -0.68 -26.49 -10.57
CA PRO A 81 0.28 -27.53 -10.21
C PRO A 81 1.41 -26.96 -9.36
N TYR A 82 2.18 -27.86 -8.73
CA TYR A 82 3.39 -27.47 -8.01
C TYR A 82 4.37 -26.75 -8.93
N GLY A 83 4.98 -25.68 -8.43
CA GLY A 83 5.93 -24.84 -9.19
C GLY A 83 5.29 -23.88 -10.21
N ALA A 84 3.97 -23.93 -10.39
CA ALA A 84 3.23 -22.95 -11.18
C ALA A 84 2.49 -21.95 -10.28
N THR A 85 2.06 -20.84 -10.87
CA THR A 85 1.34 -19.78 -10.16
C THR A 85 0.11 -19.35 -10.93
N LEU A 86 -0.94 -18.99 -10.20
CA LEU A 86 -2.12 -18.37 -10.78
C LEU A 86 -1.93 -16.85 -10.87
N ILE A 87 -1.79 -16.33 -12.09
CA ILE A 87 -1.77 -14.89 -12.37
C ILE A 87 -3.17 -14.39 -12.75
N ARG A 88 -3.46 -13.12 -12.47
CA ARG A 88 -4.74 -12.46 -12.70
C ARG A 88 -4.55 -11.22 -13.58
N GLY A 89 -5.52 -10.96 -14.45
CA GLY A 89 -5.60 -9.77 -15.29
C GLY A 89 -6.34 -8.63 -14.64
#